data_AF-D8RKZ7-F1
#
_entry.id   AF-D8RKZ7-F1
#
_cell.length_a   1.000
_cell.length_b   1.000
_cell.length_c   1.000
_cell.angle_alpha   90.00
_cell.angle_beta   90.00
_cell.angle_gamma   90.00
#
_symmetry.space_group_name_H-M   'P 1'
#
loop_
_entity.id
_entity.type
_entity.pdbx_description
1 polymer ?
#
loop_
_entity_poly.entity_id
_entity_poly.type
_entity_poly.pdbx_seq_one_letter_code
_entity_poly.pdbx_strand_id
1 'polypeptide(L)'
;PCCRVDGCGEDLSTAGDYHRRHKVCKLHATLPKVMNHGQEQRFCQQCSRFHSLSEFDEGKRSCRKRLAGHNERRRRHQPDS
;
A
#
# COMPACT_ATOMS: atom_id res chain seq x y z
N PRO A 1 16.72 10.79 2.28
CA PRO A 1 15.60 10.67 1.32
C PRO A 1 14.29 10.74 2.11
N CYS A 2 13.33 11.59 1.76
CA CYS A 2 12.15 11.79 2.61
C CYS A 2 10.93 10.97 2.17
N CYS A 3 9.97 10.82 3.09
CA CYS A 3 8.65 10.29 2.77
C CYS A 3 7.92 11.20 1.78
N ARG A 4 7.33 10.62 0.74
CA ARG A 4 6.63 11.35 -0.34
C ARG A 4 5.22 11.83 0.00
N VAL A 5 4.73 11.56 1.22
CA VAL A 5 3.38 11.96 1.65
C VAL A 5 3.37 13.45 1.96
N ASP A 6 2.30 14.14 1.56
CA ASP A 6 2.18 15.58 1.69
C ASP A 6 2.27 15.99 3.17
N GLY A 7 3.15 16.95 3.47
CA GLY A 7 3.36 17.44 4.85
C GLY A 7 4.10 16.49 5.79
N CYS A 8 4.57 15.32 5.34
CA CYS A 8 5.27 14.38 6.22
C CYS A 8 6.72 14.79 6.51
N GLY A 9 7.55 14.92 5.48
CA GLY A 9 8.96 15.31 5.62
C GLY A 9 9.88 14.32 6.36
N GLU A 10 9.38 13.17 6.84
CA GLU A 10 10.18 12.20 7.61
C GLU A 10 11.38 11.71 6.80
N ASP A 11 12.59 11.81 7.36
CA ASP A 11 13.81 11.32 6.73
C ASP A 11 13.93 9.80 6.84
N LEU A 12 14.16 9.17 5.69
CA LEU A 12 14.28 7.73 5.51
C LEU A 12 15.75 7.29 5.32
N SER A 13 16.72 8.17 5.61
CA SER A 13 18.15 7.83 5.55
C SER A 13 18.49 6.66 6.47
N THR A 14 17.89 6.62 7.67
CA THR A 14 18.06 5.55 8.68
C THR A 14 16.95 4.48 8.62
N ALA A 15 15.92 4.68 7.81
CA ALA A 15 14.85 3.71 7.63
C ALA A 15 15.35 2.47 6.85
N GLY A 16 14.75 1.31 7.10
CA GLY A 16 15.09 0.06 6.39
C GLY A 16 14.83 0.16 4.88
N ASP A 17 15.56 -0.65 4.10
CA ASP A 17 15.60 -0.57 2.62
C ASP A 17 14.22 -0.53 1.95
N TYR A 18 13.26 -1.28 2.46
CA TYR A 18 11.88 -1.26 1.96
C TYR A 18 11.27 0.15 1.98
N HIS A 19 11.33 0.81 3.13
CA HIS A 19 10.76 2.16 3.33
C HIS A 19 11.49 3.20 2.47
N ARG A 20 12.83 3.09 2.42
CA ARG A 20 13.68 3.97 1.61
C ARG A 20 13.42 3.82 0.11
N ARG A 21 13.36 2.58 -0.39
CA ARG A 21 13.08 2.25 -1.81
C ARG A 21 11.71 2.76 -2.25
N HIS A 22 10.71 2.63 -1.39
CA HIS A 22 9.33 3.03 -1.69
C HIS A 22 8.99 4.46 -1.27
N LYS A 23 9.97 5.20 -0.71
CA LYS A 23 9.84 6.59 -0.23
C LYS A 23 8.64 6.77 0.69
N VAL A 24 8.42 5.84 1.60
CA VAL A 24 7.30 5.82 2.55
C VAL A 24 7.80 5.47 3.94
N CYS A 25 7.38 6.22 4.96
CA CYS A 25 7.73 5.89 6.35
C CYS A 25 6.88 4.76 6.92
N LYS A 26 7.28 4.21 8.07
CA LYS A 26 6.55 3.11 8.73
C LYS A 26 5.10 3.49 9.06
N LEU A 27 4.88 4.73 9.48
CA LEU A 27 3.55 5.25 9.78
C LEU A 27 2.66 5.27 8.52
N HIS A 28 3.09 5.97 7.47
CA HIS A 28 2.31 6.08 6.23
C HIS A 28 2.15 4.78 5.45
N ALA A 29 3.02 3.78 5.67
CA ALA A 29 2.84 2.44 5.12
C ALA A 29 1.69 1.66 5.77
N THR A 30 1.22 2.08 6.95
CA THR A 30 0.18 1.38 7.73
C THR A 30 -1.12 2.16 7.87
N LEU A 31 -1.07 3.49 7.71
CA LEU A 31 -2.24 4.36 7.81
C LEU A 31 -3.32 3.99 6.76
N PRO A 32 -4.61 4.04 7.15
CA PRO A 32 -5.70 3.73 6.23
C PRO A 32 -5.90 4.82 5.17
N LYS A 33 -5.43 6.04 5.43
CA LYS A 33 -5.61 7.22 4.59
C LYS A 33 -4.45 8.19 4.78
N VAL A 34 -3.93 8.71 3.67
CA VAL A 34 -2.88 9.73 3.62
C VAL A 34 -3.17 10.71 2.48
N MET A 35 -2.67 11.95 2.59
CA MET A 35 -2.69 12.92 1.49
C MET A 35 -1.39 12.80 0.69
N ASN A 36 -1.49 12.53 -0.61
CA ASN A 36 -0.33 12.41 -1.49
C ASN A 36 -0.67 13.03 -2.85
N HIS A 37 0.08 14.05 -3.26
CA HIS A 37 -0.23 14.88 -4.43
C HIS A 37 -1.66 15.47 -4.40
N GLY A 38 -2.12 15.91 -3.23
CA GLY A 38 -3.44 16.52 -3.07
C GLY A 38 -4.62 15.54 -3.16
N GLN A 39 -4.37 14.24 -3.17
CA GLN A 39 -5.41 13.20 -3.22
C GLN A 39 -5.35 12.29 -1.99
N GLU A 40 -6.51 11.87 -1.51
CA GLU A 40 -6.62 10.85 -0.48
C GLU A 40 -6.26 9.48 -1.07
N GLN A 41 -5.17 8.91 -0.56
CA GLN A 41 -4.61 7.66 -1.02
C GLN A 41 -4.32 6.73 0.17
N ARG A 42 -4.08 5.46 -0.15
CA ARG A 42 -3.61 4.45 0.80
C ARG A 42 -2.48 3.63 0.18
N PHE A 43 -1.53 3.24 1.02
CA PHE A 43 -0.42 2.39 0.59
C PHE A 43 -0.86 0.93 0.46
N CYS A 44 -0.71 0.34 -0.74
CA CYS A 44 -0.97 -1.07 -0.98
C CYS A 44 0.29 -1.89 -0.68
N GLN A 45 0.22 -2.76 0.33
CA GLN A 45 1.37 -3.55 0.77
C GLN A 45 1.91 -4.50 -0.30
N GLN A 46 1.06 -4.94 -1.22
CA GLN A 46 1.45 -5.88 -2.26
C GLN A 46 1.94 -5.25 -3.56
N CYS A 47 1.53 -4.01 -3.81
CA CYS A 47 2.00 -3.24 -4.96
C CYS A 47 3.19 -2.35 -4.57
N SER A 48 3.41 -2.14 -3.27
CA SER A 48 4.34 -1.15 -2.71
C SER A 48 4.17 0.23 -3.34
N ARG A 49 2.91 0.64 -3.53
CA ARG A 49 2.50 1.90 -4.17
C ARG A 49 1.26 2.47 -3.50
N PHE A 50 1.10 3.79 -3.63
CA PHE A 50 -0.12 4.48 -3.24
C PHE A 50 -1.18 4.33 -4.32
N HIS A 51 -2.41 4.08 -3.88
CA HIS A 51 -3.60 3.93 -4.70
C HIS A 51 -4.71 4.79 -4.10
N SER A 52 -5.68 5.19 -4.92
CA SER A 52 -6.86 5.90 -4.41
C SER A 52 -7.60 5.04 -3.39
N LEU A 53 -8.24 5.66 -2.40
CA LEU A 53 -9.05 4.93 -1.42
C LEU A 53 -10.14 4.06 -2.08
N SER A 54 -10.67 4.52 -3.22
CA SER A 54 -11.66 3.77 -3.99
C SER A 54 -11.13 2.47 -4.60
N GLU A 55 -9.82 2.24 -4.61
CA GLU A 55 -9.21 0.98 -5.06
C GLU A 55 -9.09 -0.06 -3.95
N PHE A 56 -9.55 0.22 -2.73
CA PHE A 56 -9.51 -0.69 -1.59
C PHE A 56 -10.92 -1.06 -1.11
N ASP A 57 -11.06 -2.27 -0.60
CA ASP A 57 -12.21 -2.65 0.21
C ASP A 57 -11.94 -2.30 1.68
N GLU A 58 -12.99 -1.98 2.44
CA GLU A 58 -12.88 -1.68 3.86
C GLU A 58 -12.16 -2.81 4.62
N GLY A 59 -11.22 -2.42 5.50
CA GLY A 59 -10.39 -3.36 6.27
C GLY A 59 -9.26 -4.05 5.48
N LYS A 60 -9.18 -3.93 4.14
CA LYS A 60 -8.09 -4.55 3.36
C LYS A 60 -6.91 -3.58 3.17
N ARG A 61 -5.69 -4.13 3.25
CA ARG A 61 -4.41 -3.40 3.06
C ARG A 61 -3.82 -3.58 1.65
N SER A 62 -4.53 -4.26 0.77
CA SER A 62 -4.17 -4.46 -0.64
C SER A 62 -5.28 -3.92 -1.53
N CYS A 63 -4.95 -3.42 -2.72
CA CYS A 63 -5.96 -2.96 -3.66
C CYS A 63 -6.78 -4.13 -4.24
N ARG A 64 -8.02 -3.84 -4.67
CA ARG A 64 -8.98 -4.80 -5.23
C ARG A 64 -8.38 -5.62 -6.37
N LYS A 65 -7.65 -4.97 -7.29
CA LYS A 65 -6.97 -5.62 -8.42
C LYS A 65 -6.03 -6.74 -7.97
N ARG A 66 -5.25 -6.51 -6.92
CA ARG A 66 -4.28 -7.49 -6.43
C ARG A 66 -4.95 -8.60 -5.63
N LEU A 67 -5.98 -8.28 -4.84
CA LEU A 67 -6.81 -9.26 -4.13
C LEU A 67 -7.53 -10.21 -5.08
N ALA A 68 -8.10 -9.70 -6.17
CA ALA A 68 -8.78 -10.53 -7.18
C ALA A 68 -7.86 -11.63 -7.72
N GLY A 69 -6.65 -11.27 -8.14
CA GLY A 69 -5.69 -12.25 -8.64
C GLY A 69 -5.21 -13.27 -7.59
N HIS A 70 -5.22 -12.92 -6.29
CA HIS A 70 -4.97 -13.89 -5.22
C HIS A 70 -6.13 -14.85 -5.02
N ASN A 71 -7.35 -14.34 -5.02
CA ASN A 71 -8.56 -15.15 -4.86
C ASN A 71 -8.72 -16.13 -6.03
N GLU A 72 -8.44 -15.70 -7.27
CA GLU A 72 -8.43 -16.58 -8.44
C GLU A 72 -7.41 -17.71 -8.33
N ARG A 73 -6.15 -17.38 -7.96
CA ARG A 73 -5.12 -18.41 -7.75
C ARG A 73 -5.53 -19.40 -6.66
N ARG A 74 -6.12 -18.93 -5.57
CA ARG A 74 -6.60 -19.78 -4.48
C ARG A 74 -7.72 -20.70 -4.94
N ARG A 75 -8.69 -20.20 -5.71
CA ARG A 75 -9.78 -21.01 -6.29
C ARG A 75 -9.27 -22.13 -7.19
N ARG A 76 -8.26 -21.87 -8.03
CA ARG A 76 -7.67 -22.87 -8.93
C ARG A 76 -6.92 -24.01 -8.23
N HIS A 77 -6.49 -23.81 -6.98
CA HIS A 77 -5.74 -24.81 -6.21
C HIS A 77 -6.61 -25.57 -5.20
N GLN A 78 -7.92 -25.30 -5.13
CA GLN A 78 -8.80 -26.17 -4.36
C GLN A 78 -9.13 -27.40 -5.21
N PRO A 79 -8.85 -28.62 -4.72
CA PRO A 79 -9.34 -29.83 -5.38
C PRO A 79 -10.87 -29.79 -5.38
N ASP A 80 -11.47 -30.25 -6.48
CA ASP A 80 -12.92 -30.47 -6.56
C ASP A 80 -13.27 -31.48 -5.46
N SER A 81 -14.14 -31.08 -4.53
CA SER A 81 -14.58 -31.94 -3.41
C SER A 81 -15.44 -33.09 -3.89
#